data_AF-A0A1G6QMM0-F1
#
_entry.id   AF-A0A1G6QMM0-F1
#
_cell.length_a   1.000
_cell.length_b   1.000
_cell.length_c   1.000
_cell.angle_alpha   90.00
_cell.angle_beta   90.00
_cell.angle_gamma   90.00
#
_symmetry.space_group_name_H-M   'P 1'
#
loop_
_entity.id
_entity.type
_entity.pdbx_description
1 polymer ?
#
loop_
_entity_poly.entity_id
_entity_poly.type
_entity_poly.pdbx_seq_one_letter_code
_entity_poly.pdbx_strand_id
1 'polypeptide(L)' 'MERKKAEHILLEAGEIADLVLNGFDMTMETHAGRALYDRAFTAYLHKEIGDLPVAELYDALNGAPDAFMATTPS' A
#
# COMPACT_ATOMS: atom_id res chain seq x y z
N MET A 1 3.87 10.54 -9.51
CA MET A 1 2.88 10.71 -8.42
C MET A 1 3.52 11.50 -7.28
N GLU A 2 2.78 12.32 -6.53
CA GLU A 2 3.35 13.00 -5.34
C GLU A 2 3.39 12.05 -4.12
N ARG A 3 4.44 12.14 -3.30
CA ARG A 3 4.63 11.29 -2.11
C ARG A 3 3.41 11.28 -1.18
N LYS A 4 2.85 12.46 -0.86
CA LYS A 4 1.67 12.56 0.02
C LYS A 4 0.46 11.83 -0.54
N LYS A 5 0.29 11.83 -1.87
CA LYS A 5 -0.78 11.09 -2.54
C LYS A 5 -0.54 9.58 -2.47
N ALA A 6 0.70 9.15 -2.68
CA ALA A 6 1.08 7.74 -2.54
C ALA A 6 0.86 7.21 -1.11
N GLU A 7 1.28 7.98 -0.10
CA GLU A 7 1.06 7.66 1.32
C GLU A 7 -0.44 7.54 1.64
N HIS A 8 -1.24 8.50 1.18
CA HIS A 8 -2.69 8.49 1.41
C HIS A 8 -3.38 7.27 0.79
N ILE A 9 -3.04 6.93 -0.47
CA ILE A 9 -3.61 5.76 -1.16
C ILE A 9 -3.30 4.46 -0.42
N LEU A 10 -2.09 4.31 0.10
CA LEU A 10 -1.70 3.11 0.85
C LEU A 10 -2.39 2.99 2.20
N LEU A 11 -2.58 4.11 2.89
CA LEU A 11 -3.35 4.15 4.15
C LEU A 11 -4.80 3.76 3.90
N GLU A 12 -5.46 4.37 2.90
CA GLU A 12 -6.85 4.04 2.56
C GLU A 12 -7.00 2.60 2.09
N ALA A 13 -6.06 2.09 1.28
CA ALA A 13 -6.05 0.68 0.87
C ALA A 13 -5.98 -0.27 2.07
N GLY A 14 -5.15 0.08 3.07
CA GLY A 14 -5.03 -0.67 4.33
C GLY A 14 -6.33 -0.64 5.14
N GLU A 15 -6.93 0.54 5.33
CA GLU A 15 -8.19 0.70 6.06
C GLU A 15 -9.34 -0.09 5.42
N ILE A 16 -9.43 -0.08 4.09
CA ILE A 16 -10.44 -0.85 3.35
C ILE A 16 -10.19 -2.36 3.47
N ALA A 17 -8.93 -2.80 3.37
CA ALA A 17 -8.60 -4.21 3.53
C ALA A 17 -8.89 -4.72 4.95
N ASP A 18 -8.63 -3.91 5.98
CA ASP A 18 -8.99 -4.21 7.37
C ASP A 18 -10.50 -4.21 7.57
N LEU A 19 -11.24 -3.28 6.96
CA LEU A 19 -12.71 -3.29 7.00
C LEU A 19 -13.28 -4.58 6.39
N VAL A 20 -12.73 -5.03 5.27
CA VAL A 20 -13.15 -6.29 4.62
C VAL A 20 -12.83 -7.49 5.52
N LEU A 21 -11.62 -7.59 6.07
CA LEU A 21 -11.26 -8.65 7.02
C LEU A 21 -12.26 -8.74 8.18
N ASN A 22 -12.53 -7.60 8.82
CA ASN A 22 -13.47 -7.52 9.94
C ASN A 22 -14.89 -7.90 9.52
N GLY A 23 -15.34 -7.50 8.33
CA GLY A 23 -16.66 -7.84 7.81
C GLY A 23 -16.88 -9.34 7.57
N PHE A 24 -15.80 -10.09 7.34
CA PHE A 24 -15.84 -11.55 7.18
C PHE A 24 -15.44 -12.31 8.46
N ASP A 25 -15.27 -11.62 9.59
CA ASP A 25 -14.77 -12.18 10.85
C ASP A 25 -13.46 -12.97 10.66
N MET A 26 -12.57 -12.41 9.84
CA MET A 26 -11.28 -12.99 9.51
C MET A 26 -10.13 -12.14 10.06
N THR A 27 -8.98 -12.79 10.26
CA THR A 27 -7.75 -12.13 10.72
C THR A 27 -6.57 -12.49 9.81
N MET A 28 -5.55 -11.62 9.77
CA MET A 28 -4.29 -11.89 9.08
C MET A 28 -3.45 -13.02 9.70
N GLU A 29 -3.86 -13.60 10.84
CA GLU A 29 -3.17 -14.75 11.44
C GLU A 29 -3.39 -16.02 10.62
N THR A 30 -4.51 -16.08 9.90
CA THR A 30 -4.86 -17.21 9.02
C THR A 30 -4.38 -16.99 7.58
N HIS A 31 -4.12 -18.07 6.86
CA HIS A 31 -3.80 -17.99 5.43
C HIS A 31 -4.95 -17.38 4.62
N ALA A 32 -6.20 -17.75 4.95
CA ALA A 32 -7.39 -17.24 4.27
C ALA A 32 -7.56 -15.73 4.48
N GLY A 33 -7.35 -15.24 5.70
CA GLY A 33 -7.43 -13.82 6.00
C GLY A 33 -6.31 -13.02 5.32
N ARG A 34 -5.06 -13.51 5.31
CA ARG A 34 -3.98 -12.84 4.53
C ARG A 34 -4.31 -12.75 3.04
N ALA A 35 -4.84 -13.82 2.46
CA ALA A 35 -5.25 -13.83 1.06
C ALA A 35 -6.42 -12.87 0.79
N LEU A 36 -7.36 -12.73 1.73
CA LEU A 36 -8.47 -11.79 1.63
C LEU A 36 -7.99 -10.33 1.73
N TYR A 37 -7.11 -10.05 2.69
CA TYR A 37 -6.48 -8.74 2.87
C TYR A 37 -5.74 -8.31 1.60
N ASP A 38 -4.85 -9.16 1.09
CA ASP A 38 -4.03 -8.87 -0.08
C ASP A 38 -4.89 -8.59 -1.33
N ARG A 39 -5.97 -9.36 -1.51
CA ARG A 39 -6.94 -9.12 -2.59
C ARG A 39 -7.66 -7.79 -2.45
N ALA A 40 -8.15 -7.47 -1.25
CA ALA A 40 -8.86 -6.22 -1.00
C ALA A 40 -7.95 -5.00 -1.17
N PHE A 41 -6.74 -5.08 -0.61
CA PHE A 41 -5.70 -4.07 -0.72
C PHE A 41 -5.31 -3.83 -2.18
N THR A 42 -4.98 -4.89 -2.92
CA THR A 42 -4.58 -4.80 -4.33
C THR A 42 -5.72 -4.29 -5.22
N ALA A 43 -6.96 -4.73 -4.97
CA ALA A 43 -8.12 -4.25 -5.71
C ALA A 43 -8.36 -2.75 -5.49
N TYR A 44 -8.16 -2.26 -4.26
CA TYR A 44 -8.26 -0.84 -3.97
C TYR A 44 -7.12 -0.04 -4.63
N LEU A 45 -5.88 -0.53 -4.56
CA LEU A 45 -4.76 0.10 -5.25
C LEU A 45 -5.03 0.26 -6.74
N HIS A 46 -5.43 -0.81 -7.43
CA HIS A 46 -5.78 -0.76 -8.86
C HIS A 46 -6.94 0.21 -9.14
N LYS A 47 -7.91 0.34 -8.23
CA LYS A 47 -9.00 1.32 -8.40
C LYS A 47 -8.49 2.76 -8.36
N GLU A 48 -7.55 3.08 -7.45
CA GLU A 48 -7.07 4.44 -7.24
C GLU A 48 -5.96 4.87 -8.22
N ILE A 49 -5.10 3.93 -8.63
CA ILE A 49 -3.96 4.23 -9.52
C ILE A 49 -4.17 3.73 -10.96
N GLY A 50 -5.21 2.93 -11.23
CA GLY A 50 -5.46 2.35 -12.54
C GLY A 50 -4.36 1.38 -12.95
N ASP A 51 -3.89 1.51 -14.19
CA ASP A 51 -2.79 0.71 -14.76
C ASP A 51 -1.39 1.18 -14.32
N LEU A 52 -1.31 2.17 -13.41
CA LEU A 52 -0.02 2.64 -12.90
C LEU A 52 0.70 1.48 -12.20
N PRO A 53 1.98 1.21 -12.53
CA PRO A 53 2.72 0.17 -11.84
C PRO A 53 2.82 0.48 -10.34
N VAL A 54 2.65 -0.53 -9.50
CA VAL A 54 2.89 -0.41 -8.05
C VAL A 54 4.33 0.06 -7.75
N ALA A 55 5.28 -0.21 -8.66
CA ALA A 55 6.64 0.34 -8.60
C ALA A 55 6.67 1.88 -8.53
N GLU A 56 5.76 2.58 -9.24
CA GLU A 56 5.69 4.04 -9.20
C GLU A 56 5.13 4.56 -7.86
N LEU A 57 4.29 3.79 -7.16
CA LEU A 57 3.91 4.08 -5.77
C LEU A 57 5.14 3.99 -4.86
N TYR A 58 5.95 2.93 -5.00
CA TYR A 58 7.19 2.77 -4.23
C TYR A 58 8.21 3.86 -4.53
N ASP A 59 8.38 4.26 -5.79
CA ASP A 59 9.28 5.35 -6.19
C ASP A 59 8.80 6.70 -5.62
N ALA A 60 7.49 6.94 -5.58
CA ALA A 60 6.92 8.14 -4.97
C ALA A 60 7.11 8.18 -3.44
N LEU A 61 7.11 7.03 -2.77
CA LEU A 61 7.36 6.92 -1.32
C LEU A 61 8.84 7.07 -0.97
N ASN A 62 9.71 6.41 -1.72
CA ASN A 62 11.15 6.45 -1.54
C ASN A 62 11.77 7.77 -2.00
N GLY A 63 11.03 8.52 -2.81
CA GLY A 63 11.48 9.75 -3.42
C GLY A 63 12.50 9.47 -4.52
N ALA A 64 12.62 10.44 -5.43
CA ALA A 64 13.80 10.59 -6.25
C ALA A 64 15.09 10.31 -5.42
N PRO A 65 16.12 9.69 -6.04
CA PRO A 65 17.28 9.04 -5.38
C PRO A 65 18.08 9.86 -4.35
N ASP A 66 17.81 11.15 -4.17
CA ASP A 66 18.48 12.01 -3.19
C ASP A 66 18.03 11.74 -1.73
N ALA A 67 16.90 11.08 -1.49
CA ALA A 67 16.38 10.89 -0.12
C ALA A 67 17.11 9.81 0.70
N PHE A 68 17.77 8.84 0.05
CA PHE A 68 18.51 7.76 0.72
C PHE A 68 20.01 8.04 0.89
N MET A 69 20.55 9.12 0.31
CA MET A 69 21.96 9.50 0.51
C MET A 69 22.21 10.30 1.81
N ALA A 70 21.17 10.81 2.47
CA ALA A 70 21.31 11.72 3.61
C ALA A 70 21.56 11.05 4.99
N THR A 71 21.71 9.72 5.07
CA THR A 71 21.92 9.04 6.37
C THR A 71 23.10 8.07 6.38
N THR A 72 24.20 8.41 5.71
CA THR A 72 25.50 7.77 6.01
C THR A 72 26.36 8.77 6.79
N PRO A 73 26.39 8.73 8.13
CA PRO A 73 27.40 9.46 8.87
C PRO A 73 28.77 8.79 8.66
N SER A 74 29.76 9.59 8.24
CA SER A 74 31.18 9.24 8.17
C SER A 74 31.78 8.95 9.55
#